data_AF-A0A819GK58-F1
#
_entry.id   AF-A0A819GK58-F1
#
_cell.length_a   1.000
_cell.length_b   1.000
_cell.length_c   1.000
_cell.angle_alpha   90.00
_cell.angle_beta   90.00
_cell.angle_gamma   90.00
#
_symmetry.space_group_name_H-M   'P 1'
#
loop_
_entity.id
_entity.type
_entity.pdbx_description
1 polymer ?
#
loop_
_entity_poly.entity_id
_entity_poly.type
_entity_poly.pdbx_seq_one_letter_code
_entity_poly.pdbx_strand_id
1 'polypeptide(L)'
;MSDQLVKIIGEHCHSTEQELIDVRELRAKVKQRAIDETTPIPRIYEEECAKAMLSNTVIALLPSEREINSAVNKARRAVAPTIPTTQLFDLSDFYTKALRNNDFLIADKFINRRQRIILFESHEQLKMLFSAEVILMDGTFSACPKIFDQIYTIHCIKYKQSFPCVFGLLPNRHKNIYSFLFHELRYAALQMKLDFSPKIVMSDFESGLASAVKSEFTTAKHSFCFFHFTQAIYRNIQQLGLSSMYNDGGNVKSFCRKLMALALLPETVIEDAYDDLGENLSPDMRTVINDLLEYFQRQWFLKVPISQWCVHGSCIRTNNNAEGIHYFLLFLIFTLLYFSAFHSRFNRRVQILHPNIWSFIKFLQAEESRFHHRHIQFSSGLGTRTQKFKTIAIQHRIENLTERYNDGLINVMEYLDGLSLVVAKKKK
;
A
#
# COMPACT_ATOMS: atom_id res chain seq x y z
N MET A 1 -70.23 22.41 -62.08
CA MET A 1 -70.05 22.96 -60.71
C MET A 1 -70.24 21.81 -59.75
N SER A 2 -69.38 21.44 -58.82
CA SER A 2 -67.97 21.73 -58.54
C SER A 2 -67.61 20.66 -57.50
N ASP A 3 -66.80 19.67 -57.88
CA ASP A 3 -66.25 18.70 -56.95
C ASP A 3 -65.36 19.43 -55.94
N GLN A 4 -65.77 19.42 -54.67
CA GLN A 4 -64.93 19.86 -53.57
C GLN A 4 -63.83 18.82 -53.33
N LEU A 5 -62.64 19.12 -53.85
CA LEU A 5 -61.39 18.50 -53.42
C LEU A 5 -61.09 18.91 -51.97
N VAL A 6 -61.47 18.05 -51.02
CA VAL A 6 -60.97 18.12 -49.65
C VAL A 6 -59.53 17.63 -49.66
N LYS A 7 -58.59 18.56 -49.51
CA LYS A 7 -57.17 18.26 -49.30
C LYS A 7 -57.00 17.77 -47.86
N ILE A 8 -56.89 16.46 -47.66
CA ILE A 8 -56.43 15.88 -46.40
C ILE A 8 -54.96 16.27 -46.23
N ILE A 9 -54.69 17.18 -45.30
CA ILE A 9 -53.34 17.49 -44.83
C ILE A 9 -52.93 16.30 -43.96
N GLY A 10 -51.85 15.62 -44.37
CA GLY A 10 -51.39 14.39 -43.74
C GLY A 10 -51.26 14.49 -42.23
N GLU A 11 -51.64 13.42 -41.54
CA GLU A 11 -51.36 13.22 -40.12
C GLU A 11 -49.85 13.38 -39.88
N HIS A 12 -49.49 14.27 -38.96
CA HIS A 12 -48.10 14.47 -38.56
C HIS A 12 -47.66 13.28 -37.70
N CYS A 13 -46.60 12.63 -38.18
CA CYS A 13 -45.97 11.44 -37.62
C CYS A 13 -45.43 11.67 -36.19
N HIS A 14 -45.98 10.96 -35.19
CA HIS A 14 -45.51 10.97 -33.80
C HIS A 14 -44.36 9.97 -33.52
N SER A 15 -43.45 9.72 -34.47
CA SER A 15 -42.38 8.73 -34.30
C SER A 15 -41.15 9.27 -33.54
N THR A 16 -40.80 10.54 -33.71
CA THR A 16 -39.58 11.13 -33.12
C THR A 16 -39.70 11.39 -31.62
N GLU A 17 -40.91 11.60 -31.10
CA GLU A 17 -41.10 11.89 -29.67
C GLU A 17 -40.89 10.66 -28.80
N GLN A 18 -41.37 9.49 -29.25
CA GLN A 18 -41.14 8.21 -28.57
C GLN A 18 -39.65 7.83 -28.57
N GLU A 19 -38.98 8.00 -29.72
CA GLU A 19 -37.54 7.71 -29.83
C GLU A 19 -36.72 8.60 -28.87
N LEU A 20 -37.10 9.87 -28.70
CA LEU A 20 -36.45 10.77 -27.74
C LEU A 20 -36.73 10.42 -26.27
N ILE A 21 -37.90 9.87 -25.97
CA ILE A 21 -38.24 9.35 -24.63
C ILE A 21 -37.35 8.16 -24.30
N ASP A 22 -37.21 7.20 -25.22
CA ASP A 22 -36.38 6.01 -25.03
C ASP A 22 -34.90 6.38 -24.78
N VAL A 23 -34.37 7.37 -25.52
CA VAL A 23 -33.02 7.91 -25.27
C VAL A 23 -32.91 8.53 -23.87
N ARG A 24 -33.93 9.26 -23.40
CA ARG A 24 -33.92 9.87 -22.06
C ARG A 24 -33.96 8.83 -20.96
N GLU A 25 -34.80 7.80 -21.09
CA GLU A 25 -34.91 6.70 -20.13
C GLU A 25 -33.59 5.94 -20.00
N LEU A 26 -32.97 5.58 -21.13
CA LEU A 26 -31.67 4.91 -21.12
C LEU A 26 -30.61 5.76 -20.42
N ARG A 27 -30.56 7.07 -20.71
CA ARG A 27 -29.63 7.99 -20.05
C ARG A 27 -29.89 8.09 -18.55
N ALA A 28 -31.15 8.05 -18.11
CA ALA A 28 -31.48 8.05 -16.69
C ALA A 28 -31.00 6.76 -16.01
N LYS A 29 -31.25 5.59 -16.61
CA LYS A 29 -30.79 4.28 -16.10
C LYS A 29 -29.27 4.20 -16.01
N VAL A 30 -28.56 4.59 -17.07
CA VAL A 30 -27.08 4.61 -17.10
C VAL A 30 -26.53 5.56 -16.05
N LYS A 31 -27.13 6.74 -15.87
CA LYS A 31 -26.74 7.68 -14.80
C LYS A 31 -26.95 7.09 -13.41
N GLN A 32 -28.11 6.48 -13.18
CA GLN A 32 -28.46 5.90 -11.88
C GLN A 32 -27.51 4.75 -11.52
N ARG A 33 -27.36 3.77 -12.42
CA ARG A 33 -26.39 2.67 -12.24
C ARG A 33 -24.97 3.17 -12.05
N ALA A 34 -24.56 4.21 -12.78
CA ALA A 34 -23.23 4.76 -12.60
C ALA A 34 -23.04 5.53 -11.29
N ILE A 35 -24.10 6.00 -10.62
CA ILE A 35 -24.02 6.57 -9.27
C ILE A 35 -23.94 5.44 -8.23
N ASP A 36 -24.74 4.40 -8.41
CA ASP A 36 -24.94 3.33 -7.43
C ASP A 36 -23.85 2.24 -7.50
N GLU A 37 -23.26 2.03 -8.68
CA GLU A 37 -22.28 0.98 -8.94
C GLU A 37 -20.88 1.53 -9.22
N THR A 38 -19.86 0.73 -8.91
CA THR A 38 -18.45 1.00 -9.25
C THR A 38 -18.06 0.50 -10.65
N THR A 39 -19.00 -0.08 -11.39
CA THR A 39 -18.77 -0.61 -12.74
C THR A 39 -18.31 0.51 -13.68
N PRO A 40 -17.33 0.26 -14.58
CA PRO A 40 -16.94 1.24 -15.59
C PRO A 40 -18.14 1.76 -16.39
N ILE A 41 -18.23 3.08 -16.56
CA ILE A 41 -19.32 3.73 -17.31
C ILE A 41 -19.48 3.13 -18.72
N PRO A 42 -18.41 2.85 -19.49
CA PRO A 42 -18.55 2.24 -20.81
C PRO A 42 -19.26 0.88 -20.75
N ARG A 43 -18.93 0.07 -19.75
CA ARG A 43 -19.55 -1.24 -19.52
C ARG A 43 -21.00 -1.12 -19.07
N ILE A 44 -21.33 -0.19 -18.17
CA ILE A 44 -22.72 0.09 -17.78
C ILE A 44 -23.53 0.50 -19.01
N TYR A 45 -22.96 1.38 -19.85
CA TYR A 45 -23.61 1.86 -21.06
C TYR A 45 -23.87 0.72 -22.05
N GLU A 46 -22.87 -0.12 -22.34
CA GLU A 46 -23.01 -1.29 -23.22
C GLU A 46 -24.07 -2.28 -22.68
N GLU A 47 -24.04 -2.59 -21.39
CA GLU A 47 -25.00 -3.49 -20.75
C GLU A 47 -26.44 -2.95 -20.84
N GLU A 48 -26.66 -1.66 -20.59
CA GLU A 48 -27.99 -1.05 -20.67
C GLU A 48 -28.48 -0.92 -22.12
N CYS A 49 -27.60 -0.57 -23.07
CA CYS A 49 -27.93 -0.59 -24.50
C CYS A 49 -28.34 -1.98 -24.97
N ALA A 50 -27.61 -3.02 -24.55
CA ALA A 50 -27.92 -4.40 -24.90
C ALA A 50 -29.26 -4.88 -24.30
N LYS A 51 -29.57 -4.49 -23.05
CA LYS A 51 -30.83 -4.83 -22.38
C LYS A 51 -32.04 -4.12 -22.99
N ALA A 52 -31.87 -2.90 -23.48
CA ALA A 52 -32.97 -2.06 -23.92
C ALA A 52 -33.54 -2.46 -25.30
N MET A 53 -32.89 -3.38 -26.03
CA MET A 53 -33.35 -3.88 -27.36
C MET A 53 -33.82 -2.76 -28.29
N LEU A 54 -33.03 -1.69 -28.39
CA LEU A 54 -33.40 -0.44 -29.06
C LEU A 54 -33.45 -0.60 -30.58
N SER A 55 -34.34 0.16 -31.23
CA SER A 55 -34.38 0.23 -32.70
C SER A 55 -33.15 0.93 -33.28
N ASN A 56 -32.85 0.69 -34.56
CA ASN A 56 -31.74 1.36 -35.25
C ASN A 56 -31.86 2.89 -35.25
N THR A 57 -33.09 3.43 -35.26
CA THR A 57 -33.33 4.88 -35.20
C THR A 57 -32.99 5.45 -33.83
N VAL A 58 -33.35 4.78 -32.74
CA VAL A 58 -32.98 5.17 -31.37
C VAL A 58 -31.48 5.06 -31.16
N ILE A 59 -30.84 3.99 -31.65
CA ILE A 59 -29.38 3.80 -31.57
C ILE A 59 -28.63 4.95 -32.23
N ALA A 60 -29.10 5.44 -33.39
CA ALA A 60 -28.50 6.57 -34.09
C ALA A 60 -28.62 7.91 -33.34
N LEU A 61 -29.63 8.04 -32.47
CA LEU A 61 -29.86 9.22 -31.64
C LEU A 61 -29.14 9.15 -30.28
N LEU A 62 -28.51 8.02 -29.96
CA LEU A 62 -27.81 7.88 -28.69
C LEU A 62 -26.59 8.83 -28.62
N PRO A 63 -26.38 9.48 -27.47
CA PRO A 63 -25.21 10.30 -27.27
C PRO A 63 -23.94 9.45 -27.35
N SER A 64 -22.86 10.07 -27.82
CA SER A 64 -21.56 9.41 -27.84
C SER A 64 -21.12 9.01 -26.44
N GLU A 65 -20.28 7.97 -26.35
CA GLU A 65 -19.70 7.51 -25.08
C GLU A 65 -19.05 8.66 -24.29
N ARG A 66 -18.42 9.62 -25.00
CA ARG A 66 -17.81 10.81 -24.41
C ARG A 66 -18.82 11.73 -23.74
N GLU A 67 -19.98 11.94 -24.36
CA GLU A 67 -21.05 12.79 -23.82
C GLU A 67 -21.73 12.13 -22.62
N ILE A 68 -21.89 10.82 -22.64
CA ILE A 68 -22.38 10.04 -21.52
C ILE A 68 -21.41 10.11 -20.35
N ASN A 69 -20.12 9.87 -20.59
CA ASN A 69 -19.07 10.00 -19.58
C ASN A 69 -19.08 11.40 -18.95
N SER A 70 -19.21 12.47 -19.75
CA SER A 70 -19.31 13.84 -19.25
C SER A 70 -20.56 14.07 -18.40
N ALA A 71 -21.73 13.63 -18.86
CA ALA A 71 -23.01 13.80 -18.17
C ALA A 71 -23.08 12.98 -16.87
N VAL A 72 -22.56 11.75 -16.87
CA VAL A 72 -22.45 10.88 -15.70
C VAL A 72 -21.46 11.46 -14.70
N ASN A 73 -20.28 11.93 -15.14
CA ASN A 73 -19.33 12.61 -14.26
C ASN A 73 -19.90 13.91 -13.68
N LYS A 74 -20.76 14.62 -14.42
CA LYS A 74 -21.50 15.78 -13.91
C LYS A 74 -22.54 15.37 -12.86
N ALA A 75 -23.30 14.30 -13.10
CA ALA A 75 -24.27 13.76 -12.15
C ALA A 75 -23.61 13.23 -10.87
N ARG A 76 -22.50 12.47 -11.01
CA ARG A 76 -21.65 12.04 -9.89
C ARG A 76 -21.15 13.23 -9.07
N ARG A 77 -20.67 14.30 -9.72
CA ARG A 77 -20.24 15.53 -9.02
C ARG A 77 -21.37 16.27 -8.32
N ALA A 78 -22.60 16.17 -8.83
CA ALA A 78 -23.77 16.80 -8.22
C ALA A 78 -24.25 16.08 -6.95
N VAL A 79 -24.00 14.77 -6.84
CA VAL A 79 -24.37 13.94 -5.68
C VAL A 79 -23.17 13.67 -4.76
N ALA A 80 -21.93 13.89 -5.24
CA ALA A 80 -20.73 13.65 -4.46
C ALA A 80 -20.65 14.62 -3.27
N PRO A 81 -20.33 14.13 -2.06
CA PRO A 81 -20.11 15.00 -0.92
C PRO A 81 -18.96 15.96 -1.21
N THR A 82 -19.10 17.19 -0.71
CA THR A 82 -18.09 18.24 -0.82
C THR A 82 -16.73 17.68 -0.41
N ILE A 83 -15.71 17.88 -1.25
CA ILE A 83 -14.35 17.41 -0.93
C ILE A 83 -13.81 18.32 0.18
N PRO A 84 -13.53 17.78 1.38
CA PRO A 84 -13.04 18.60 2.47
C PRO A 84 -11.63 19.09 2.20
N THR A 85 -11.39 20.34 2.54
CA THR A 85 -10.07 21.00 2.44
C THR A 85 -9.29 20.94 3.76
N THR A 86 -9.96 20.57 4.85
CA THR A 86 -9.38 20.42 6.18
C THR A 86 -9.81 19.08 6.79
N GLN A 87 -9.25 18.72 7.95
CA GLN A 87 -9.66 17.53 8.70
C GLN A 87 -11.02 17.67 9.41
N LEU A 88 -11.63 18.87 9.37
CA LEU A 88 -12.94 19.16 9.94
C LEU A 88 -14.03 18.82 8.92
N PHE A 89 -14.49 17.56 8.94
CA PHE A 89 -15.58 17.06 8.11
C PHE A 89 -16.25 15.88 8.78
N ASP A 90 -17.52 15.64 8.48
CA ASP A 90 -18.24 14.52 9.07
C ASP A 90 -18.19 13.28 8.17
N LEU A 91 -18.06 12.12 8.78
CA LEU A 91 -18.22 10.82 8.11
C LEU A 91 -19.69 10.42 8.22
N SER A 92 -20.38 10.29 7.09
CA SER A 92 -21.72 9.69 7.09
C SER A 92 -21.66 8.19 7.36
N ASP A 93 -22.77 7.61 7.80
CA ASP A 93 -22.89 6.17 8.10
C ASP A 93 -22.33 5.28 6.98
N PHE A 94 -22.60 5.65 5.72
CA PHE A 94 -22.06 4.98 4.53
C PHE A 94 -20.54 4.81 4.57
N TYR A 95 -19.78 5.82 5.02
CA TYR A 95 -18.33 5.78 5.07
C TYR A 95 -17.77 5.10 6.32
N THR A 96 -18.62 4.82 7.31
CA THR A 96 -18.23 4.15 8.57
C THR A 96 -18.42 2.64 8.54
N LYS A 97 -19.08 2.12 7.49
CA LYS A 97 -19.40 0.69 7.32
C LYS A 97 -18.60 0.06 6.18
N ALA A 98 -18.40 -1.25 6.22
CA ALA A 98 -17.84 -2.00 5.11
C ALA A 98 -18.90 -2.27 4.04
N LEU A 99 -18.47 -2.80 2.88
CA LEU A 99 -19.40 -3.17 1.79
C LEU A 99 -20.42 -4.24 2.22
N ARG A 100 -20.10 -5.03 3.23
CA ARG A 100 -20.98 -6.04 3.83
C ARG A 100 -21.86 -5.49 4.96
N ASN A 101 -21.88 -4.17 5.15
CA ASN A 101 -22.70 -3.45 6.12
C ASN A 101 -22.35 -3.71 7.61
N ASN A 102 -21.18 -4.27 7.90
CA ASN A 102 -20.59 -4.32 9.24
C ASN A 102 -19.83 -3.02 9.56
N ASP A 103 -19.65 -2.76 10.85
CA ASP A 103 -18.83 -1.63 11.32
C ASP A 103 -17.41 -1.75 10.78
N PHE A 104 -16.91 -0.62 10.26
CA PHE A 104 -15.60 -0.50 9.62
C PHE A 104 -14.83 0.75 10.07
N LEU A 105 -15.23 1.35 11.19
CA LEU A 105 -14.58 2.51 11.79
C LEU A 105 -14.52 2.29 13.30
N ILE A 106 -13.32 2.26 13.86
CA ILE A 106 -13.13 2.01 15.31
C ILE A 106 -12.72 3.27 16.07
N ALA A 107 -12.07 4.22 15.39
CA ALA A 107 -11.69 5.49 15.99
C ALA A 107 -11.82 6.62 14.97
N ASP A 108 -12.48 7.68 15.40
CA ASP A 108 -12.53 8.97 14.73
C ASP A 108 -12.41 10.04 15.81
N LYS A 109 -11.18 10.52 16.02
CA LYS A 109 -10.83 11.33 17.20
C LYS A 109 -10.01 12.54 16.81
N PHE A 110 -10.36 13.69 17.38
CA PHE A 110 -9.53 14.88 17.35
C PHE A 110 -8.54 14.84 18.51
N ILE A 111 -7.25 14.75 18.17
CA ILE A 111 -6.14 14.87 19.11
C ILE A 111 -6.00 16.33 19.57
N ASN A 112 -6.30 17.28 18.67
CA ASN A 112 -6.51 18.69 18.98
C ASN A 112 -7.41 19.33 17.91
N ARG A 113 -7.62 20.65 17.99
CA ARG A 113 -8.49 21.40 17.05
C ARG A 113 -8.16 21.24 15.56
N ARG A 114 -6.94 20.78 15.22
CA ARG A 114 -6.46 20.68 13.83
C ARG A 114 -5.92 19.30 13.46
N GLN A 115 -5.79 18.38 14.42
CA GLN A 115 -5.22 17.07 14.22
C GLN A 115 -6.24 16.01 14.60
N ARG A 116 -6.63 15.24 13.59
CA ARG A 116 -7.59 14.15 13.66
C ARG A 116 -6.89 12.86 13.29
N ILE A 117 -7.27 11.78 13.93
CA ILE A 117 -6.90 10.42 13.56
C ILE A 117 -8.17 9.64 13.25
N ILE A 118 -8.13 8.87 12.15
CA ILE A 118 -9.25 8.03 11.73
C ILE A 118 -8.70 6.63 11.48
N LEU A 119 -9.26 5.62 12.14
CA LEU A 119 -8.86 4.22 12.05
C LEU A 119 -10.02 3.37 11.50
N PHE A 120 -9.82 2.79 10.32
CA PHE A 120 -10.80 1.99 9.60
C PHE A 120 -10.50 0.52 9.71
N GLU A 121 -11.44 -0.26 10.26
CA GLU A 121 -11.27 -1.66 10.65
C GLU A 121 -12.56 -2.43 10.86
N SER A 122 -12.57 -3.70 10.46
CA SER A 122 -13.60 -4.66 10.84
C SER A 122 -13.21 -5.49 12.07
N HIS A 123 -14.22 -6.00 12.77
CA HIS A 123 -14.05 -6.95 13.88
C HIS A 123 -13.20 -8.19 13.50
N GLU A 124 -13.32 -8.67 12.27
CA GLU A 124 -12.59 -9.84 11.80
C GLU A 124 -11.10 -9.55 11.60
N GLN A 125 -10.77 -8.37 11.07
CA GLN A 125 -9.39 -7.90 10.96
C GLN A 125 -8.73 -7.75 12.33
N LEU A 126 -9.42 -7.12 13.29
CA LEU A 126 -8.91 -6.96 14.66
C LEU A 126 -8.68 -8.30 15.36
N LYS A 127 -9.61 -9.25 15.24
CA LYS A 127 -9.41 -10.61 15.76
C LYS A 127 -8.15 -11.26 15.20
N MET A 128 -7.92 -11.12 13.89
CA MET A 128 -6.73 -11.68 13.26
C MET A 128 -5.46 -10.99 13.77
N LEU A 129 -5.47 -9.66 13.85
CA LEU A 129 -4.35 -8.86 14.33
C LEU A 129 -3.94 -9.22 15.76
N PHE A 130 -4.90 -9.24 16.69
CA PHE A 130 -4.63 -9.49 18.10
C PHE A 130 -4.17 -10.93 18.37
N SER A 131 -4.56 -11.88 17.51
CA SER A 131 -4.08 -13.27 17.57
C SER A 131 -2.69 -13.50 16.97
N ALA A 132 -2.10 -12.50 16.29
CA ALA A 132 -0.89 -12.70 15.52
C ALA A 132 0.39 -12.47 16.34
N GLU A 133 1.36 -13.38 16.15
CA GLU A 133 2.67 -13.24 16.79
C GLU A 133 3.55 -12.19 16.12
N VAL A 134 3.37 -11.98 14.81
CA VAL A 134 4.17 -11.06 14.01
C VAL A 134 3.26 -10.03 13.36
N ILE A 135 3.57 -8.77 13.61
CA ILE A 135 2.92 -7.64 12.94
C ILE A 135 3.95 -6.82 12.17
N LEU A 136 3.52 -6.31 11.02
CA LEU A 136 4.31 -5.43 10.16
C LEU A 136 3.61 -4.08 10.13
N MET A 137 4.35 -2.99 10.25
CA MET A 137 3.81 -1.65 10.22
C MET A 137 4.49 -0.84 9.12
N ASP A 138 3.69 -0.08 8.37
CA ASP A 138 4.19 0.69 7.23
C ASP A 138 3.37 1.95 6.98
N GLY A 139 4.05 3.03 6.63
CA GLY A 139 3.48 4.33 6.30
C GLY A 139 3.65 4.69 4.83
N THR A 140 2.62 5.28 4.21
CA THR A 140 2.70 5.78 2.83
C THR A 140 2.13 7.17 2.66
N PHE A 141 2.89 8.01 1.96
CA PHE A 141 2.58 9.43 1.72
C PHE A 141 1.92 9.66 0.36
N SER A 142 2.34 8.91 -0.66
CA SER A 142 1.97 9.14 -2.06
C SER A 142 0.51 8.81 -2.35
N ALA A 143 -0.08 7.90 -1.57
CA ALA A 143 -1.48 7.52 -1.67
C ALA A 143 -2.38 8.27 -0.67
N CYS A 144 -1.83 9.12 0.19
CA CYS A 144 -2.57 9.76 1.29
C CYS A 144 -3.45 10.90 0.79
N PRO A 145 -4.72 11.02 1.23
CA PRO A 145 -5.50 12.25 1.04
C PRO A 145 -4.75 13.46 1.61
N LYS A 146 -4.66 14.56 0.85
CA LYS A 146 -3.83 15.74 1.17
C LYS A 146 -4.08 16.38 2.54
N ILE A 147 -5.24 16.14 3.13
CA ILE A 147 -5.62 16.65 4.45
C ILE A 147 -4.97 15.87 5.60
N PHE A 148 -4.28 14.74 5.34
CA PHE A 148 -3.51 13.96 6.31
C PHE A 148 -2.04 13.84 5.85
N ASP A 149 -1.11 13.64 6.79
CA ASP A 149 0.33 13.51 6.48
C ASP A 149 0.63 12.13 5.86
N GLN A 150 -0.02 11.07 6.37
CA GLN A 150 0.20 9.72 5.89
C GLN A 150 -1.01 8.79 6.06
N ILE A 151 -1.05 7.77 5.22
CA ILE A 151 -1.78 6.54 5.52
C ILE A 151 -0.83 5.61 6.24
N TYR A 152 -1.27 5.09 7.37
CA TYR A 152 -0.55 4.11 8.14
C TYR A 152 -1.27 2.77 8.08
N THR A 153 -0.51 1.70 7.92
CA THR A 153 -1.05 0.36 7.80
C THR A 153 -0.40 -0.58 8.78
N ILE A 154 -1.20 -1.41 9.44
CA ILE A 154 -0.70 -2.49 10.29
C ILE A 154 -1.18 -3.80 9.69
N HIS A 155 -0.25 -4.68 9.44
CA HIS A 155 -0.47 -5.99 8.87
C HIS A 155 -0.14 -7.04 9.90
N CYS A 156 -0.85 -8.15 9.89
CA CYS A 156 -0.43 -9.34 10.61
C CYS A 156 0.11 -10.38 9.63
N ILE A 157 0.95 -11.28 10.15
CA ILE A 157 1.36 -12.47 9.41
C ILE A 157 0.55 -13.67 9.89
N LYS A 158 -0.24 -14.24 8.99
CA LYS A 158 -1.01 -15.47 9.22
C LYS A 158 -0.95 -16.35 7.98
N TYR A 159 -0.88 -17.67 8.15
CA TYR A 159 -0.74 -18.62 7.03
C TYR A 159 0.47 -18.32 6.11
N LYS A 160 1.58 -17.80 6.67
CA LYS A 160 2.76 -17.33 5.91
C LYS A 160 2.44 -16.20 4.89
N GLN A 161 1.31 -15.53 5.06
CA GLN A 161 0.87 -14.39 4.25
C GLN A 161 0.69 -13.16 5.11
N SER A 162 0.81 -11.99 4.48
CA SER A 162 0.51 -10.72 5.13
C SER A 162 -0.94 -10.33 4.86
N PHE A 163 -1.65 -9.99 5.93
CA PHE A 163 -3.02 -9.48 5.86
C PHE A 163 -3.05 -8.04 6.37
N PRO A 164 -3.54 -7.08 5.56
CA PRO A 164 -3.73 -5.71 6.03
C PRO A 164 -4.85 -5.73 7.05
N CYS A 165 -4.49 -5.47 8.29
CA CYS A 165 -5.42 -5.54 9.39
C CYS A 165 -5.89 -4.19 9.83
N VAL A 166 -5.05 -3.13 9.73
CA VAL A 166 -5.33 -1.73 10.10
C VAL A 166 -5.04 -0.72 9.01
N PHE A 167 -5.95 0.23 8.83
CA PHE A 167 -5.76 1.44 8.02
C PHE A 167 -6.03 2.70 8.85
N GLY A 168 -4.98 3.47 9.11
CA GLY A 168 -5.04 4.74 9.81
C GLY A 168 -4.75 5.93 8.89
N LEU A 169 -5.52 7.01 9.04
CA LEU A 169 -5.19 8.33 8.51
C LEU A 169 -4.59 9.15 9.64
N LEU A 170 -3.29 9.45 9.54
CA LEU A 170 -2.52 10.06 10.63
C LEU A 170 -2.19 11.53 10.29
N PRO A 171 -2.28 12.44 11.27
CA PRO A 171 -2.05 13.86 11.05
C PRO A 171 -0.57 14.24 11.02
N ASN A 172 0.33 13.41 11.55
CA ASN A 172 1.80 13.56 11.50
C ASN A 172 2.48 12.24 11.97
N ARG A 173 3.83 12.27 12.04
CA ARG A 173 4.73 11.15 12.36
C ARG A 173 5.38 11.24 13.74
N HIS A 174 4.78 11.97 14.66
CA HIS A 174 5.31 12.10 16.02
C HIS A 174 4.93 10.89 16.87
N LYS A 175 5.79 10.56 17.85
CA LYS A 175 5.61 9.44 18.79
C LYS A 175 4.21 9.41 19.41
N ASN A 176 3.69 10.57 19.82
CA ASN A 176 2.39 10.66 20.49
C ASN A 176 1.22 10.22 19.61
N ILE A 177 1.31 10.41 18.28
CA ILE A 177 0.27 9.96 17.34
C ILE A 177 0.26 8.43 17.25
N TYR A 178 1.43 7.80 17.12
CA TYR A 178 1.52 6.34 17.12
C TYR A 178 1.11 5.74 18.46
N SER A 179 1.50 6.36 19.57
CA SER A 179 1.11 5.90 20.90
C SER A 179 -0.42 5.97 21.06
N PHE A 180 -1.06 7.04 20.58
CA PHE A 180 -2.51 7.15 20.54
C PHE A 180 -3.15 6.04 19.70
N LEU A 181 -2.64 5.78 18.49
CA LEU A 181 -3.11 4.68 17.64
C LEU A 181 -3.04 3.34 18.38
N PHE A 182 -1.90 3.04 19.03
CA PHE A 182 -1.73 1.79 19.77
C PHE A 182 -2.66 1.70 20.99
N HIS A 183 -2.93 2.81 21.68
CA HIS A 183 -3.91 2.84 22.76
C HIS A 183 -5.33 2.53 22.28
N GLU A 184 -5.77 3.10 21.15
CA GLU A 184 -7.08 2.78 20.58
C GLU A 184 -7.20 1.29 20.20
N LEU A 185 -6.12 0.70 19.65
CA LEU A 185 -6.09 -0.73 19.37
C LEU A 185 -6.10 -1.60 20.63
N ARG A 186 -5.36 -1.22 21.67
CA ARG A 186 -5.40 -1.91 22.98
C ARG A 186 -6.78 -1.82 23.61
N TYR A 187 -7.42 -0.66 23.53
CA TYR A 187 -8.78 -0.48 24.00
C TYR A 187 -9.76 -1.38 23.23
N ALA A 188 -9.66 -1.44 21.90
CA ALA A 188 -10.46 -2.35 21.09
C ALA A 188 -10.23 -3.83 21.46
N ALA A 189 -8.97 -4.23 21.70
CA ALA A 189 -8.65 -5.59 22.17
C ALA A 189 -9.33 -5.92 23.50
N LEU A 190 -9.30 -5.00 24.46
CA LEU A 190 -9.98 -5.15 25.75
C LEU A 190 -11.50 -5.31 25.60
N GLN A 191 -12.14 -4.50 24.74
CA GLN A 191 -13.58 -4.64 24.46
C GLN A 191 -13.91 -6.00 23.84
N MET A 192 -12.99 -6.54 23.05
CA MET A 192 -13.11 -7.86 22.42
C MET A 192 -12.71 -9.02 23.33
N LYS A 193 -12.26 -8.75 24.57
CA LYS A 193 -11.68 -9.72 25.51
C LYS A 193 -10.50 -10.50 24.91
N LEU A 194 -9.69 -9.79 24.12
CA LEU A 194 -8.45 -10.27 23.52
C LEU A 194 -7.28 -9.47 24.08
N ASP A 195 -6.08 -10.03 23.96
CA ASP A 195 -4.84 -9.32 24.26
C ASP A 195 -4.15 -8.90 22.97
N PHE A 196 -3.56 -7.70 22.96
CA PHE A 196 -2.76 -7.21 21.86
C PHE A 196 -1.28 -7.17 22.27
N SER A 197 -0.64 -8.32 22.15
CA SER A 197 0.74 -8.57 22.58
C SER A 197 1.53 -9.35 21.52
N PRO A 198 1.87 -8.72 20.39
CA PRO A 198 2.70 -9.35 19.36
C PRO A 198 4.08 -9.72 19.93
N LYS A 199 4.67 -10.81 19.45
CA LYS A 199 6.05 -11.21 19.79
C LYS A 199 7.08 -10.43 18.98
N ILE A 200 6.75 -10.12 17.73
CA ILE A 200 7.63 -9.41 16.80
C ILE A 200 6.86 -8.26 16.16
N VAL A 201 7.44 -7.06 16.24
CA VAL A 201 6.98 -5.88 15.52
C VAL A 201 8.04 -5.54 14.48
N MET A 202 7.68 -5.58 13.20
CA MET A 202 8.55 -5.11 12.12
C MET A 202 8.08 -3.77 11.61
N SER A 203 8.98 -2.80 11.48
CA SER A 203 8.65 -1.49 10.90
C SER A 203 9.73 -0.96 9.96
N ASP A 204 9.44 0.15 9.30
CA ASP A 204 10.43 1.00 8.68
C ASP A 204 11.25 1.78 9.74
N PHE A 205 12.27 2.48 9.25
CA PHE A 205 13.21 3.23 10.08
C PHE A 205 12.69 4.66 10.33
N GLU A 206 11.60 4.76 11.10
CA GLU A 206 11.03 6.03 11.54
C GLU A 206 11.19 6.20 13.06
N SER A 207 11.83 7.29 13.50
CA SER A 207 12.18 7.51 14.90
C SER A 207 10.97 7.68 15.82
N GLY A 208 9.93 8.38 15.34
CA GLY A 208 8.67 8.56 16.07
C GLY A 208 7.98 7.22 16.33
N LEU A 209 7.90 6.38 15.29
CA LEU A 209 7.36 5.03 15.38
C LEU A 209 8.20 4.12 16.29
N ALA A 210 9.52 4.06 16.08
CA ALA A 210 10.41 3.22 16.88
C ALA A 210 10.31 3.56 18.38
N SER A 211 10.22 4.85 18.70
CA SER A 211 10.07 5.33 20.09
C SER A 211 8.71 4.95 20.69
N ALA A 212 7.64 4.92 19.87
CA ALA A 212 6.32 4.50 20.31
C ALA A 212 6.25 2.98 20.48
N VAL A 213 6.79 2.21 19.53
CA VAL A 213 6.86 0.74 19.66
C VAL A 213 7.61 0.33 20.92
N LYS A 214 8.73 0.99 21.22
CA LYS A 214 9.50 0.73 22.44
C LYS A 214 8.72 1.04 23.72
N SER A 215 7.86 2.06 23.74
CA SER A 215 7.04 2.36 24.93
C SER A 215 5.82 1.46 25.06
N GLU A 216 5.16 1.16 23.94
CA GLU A 216 3.89 0.46 23.95
C GLU A 216 4.01 -1.07 23.89
N PHE A 217 5.08 -1.63 23.30
CA PHE A 217 5.29 -3.07 23.13
C PHE A 217 6.61 -3.51 23.79
N THR A 218 6.68 -3.37 25.11
CA THR A 218 7.92 -3.61 25.89
C THR A 218 8.45 -5.04 25.82
N THR A 219 7.58 -6.02 25.58
CA THR A 219 7.94 -7.44 25.48
C THR A 219 8.19 -7.90 24.05
N ALA A 220 7.83 -7.10 23.04
CA ALA A 220 7.97 -7.47 21.65
C ALA A 220 9.40 -7.20 21.15
N LYS A 221 9.94 -8.11 20.32
CA LYS A 221 11.14 -7.81 19.54
C LYS A 221 10.79 -6.81 18.45
N HIS A 222 11.27 -5.57 18.58
CA HIS A 222 11.18 -4.59 17.51
C HIS A 222 12.32 -4.78 16.50
N SER A 223 11.99 -5.04 15.25
CA SER A 223 12.93 -5.24 14.16
C SER A 223 12.68 -4.27 13.01
N PHE A 224 13.74 -3.70 12.45
CA PHE A 224 13.67 -2.90 11.25
C PHE A 224 13.69 -3.78 10.01
N CYS A 225 12.88 -3.40 9.02
CA CYS A 225 12.84 -4.07 7.74
C CYS A 225 14.20 -4.04 7.03
N PHE A 226 14.71 -5.20 6.61
CA PHE A 226 15.99 -5.34 5.90
C PHE A 226 16.04 -4.52 4.60
N PHE A 227 14.90 -4.41 3.90
CA PHE A 227 14.81 -3.57 2.71
C PHE A 227 15.05 -2.10 3.05
N HIS A 228 14.46 -1.59 4.12
CA HIS A 228 14.66 -0.20 4.55
C HIS A 228 16.07 0.04 5.09
N PHE A 229 16.67 -0.94 5.77
CA PHE A 229 18.08 -0.91 6.18
C PHE A 229 19.02 -0.76 4.97
N THR A 230 18.90 -1.65 3.98
CA THR A 230 19.75 -1.59 2.77
C THR A 230 19.49 -0.33 1.94
N GLN A 231 18.23 0.13 1.88
CA GLN A 231 17.85 1.38 1.22
C GLN A 231 18.41 2.62 1.94
N ALA A 232 18.51 2.62 3.28
CA ALA A 232 19.12 3.71 4.03
C ALA A 232 20.61 3.83 3.75
N ILE A 233 21.35 2.71 3.72
CA ILE A 233 22.75 2.67 3.31
C ILE A 233 22.90 3.17 1.87
N TYR A 234 22.06 2.71 0.94
CA TYR A 234 22.11 3.17 -0.44
C TYR A 234 21.83 4.67 -0.58
N ARG A 235 20.87 5.23 0.17
CA ARG A 235 20.64 6.68 0.18
C ARG A 235 21.86 7.45 0.67
N ASN A 236 22.59 6.94 1.67
CA ASN A 236 23.82 7.59 2.12
C ASN A 236 24.94 7.50 1.07
N ILE A 237 25.11 6.36 0.39
CA ILE A 237 25.99 6.21 -0.78
C ILE A 237 25.67 7.28 -1.84
N GLN A 238 24.38 7.56 -2.07
CA GLN A 238 23.97 8.62 -3.01
C GLN A 238 24.36 10.01 -2.52
N GLN A 239 24.15 10.32 -1.23
CA GLN A 239 24.50 11.60 -0.62
C GLN A 239 26.01 11.88 -0.65
N LEU A 240 26.83 10.85 -0.49
CA LEU A 240 28.29 10.94 -0.55
C LEU A 240 28.85 10.99 -1.99
N GLY A 241 27.99 11.00 -3.02
CA GLY A 241 28.43 11.04 -4.42
C GLY A 241 29.00 9.71 -4.95
N LEU A 242 28.94 8.62 -4.18
CA LEU A 242 29.51 7.31 -4.51
C LEU A 242 28.65 6.48 -5.50
N SER A 243 27.58 7.07 -6.04
CA SER A 243 26.61 6.37 -6.88
C SER A 243 27.21 5.78 -8.15
N SER A 244 28.11 6.51 -8.83
CA SER A 244 28.77 6.01 -10.05
C SER A 244 29.58 4.77 -9.72
N MET A 245 30.50 4.88 -8.76
CA MET A 245 31.38 3.80 -8.32
C MET A 245 30.61 2.56 -7.83
N TYR A 246 29.48 2.75 -7.15
CA TYR A 246 28.59 1.66 -6.76
C TYR A 246 27.96 0.96 -7.98
N ASN A 247 27.58 1.72 -9.00
CA ASN A 247 26.95 1.16 -10.20
C ASN A 247 27.97 0.45 -11.11
N ASP A 248 29.20 0.95 -11.16
CA ASP A 248 30.29 0.49 -12.05
C ASP A 248 30.79 -0.94 -11.77
N GLY A 249 30.39 -1.56 -10.66
CA GLY A 249 30.63 -3.00 -10.45
C GLY A 249 31.91 -3.36 -9.70
N GLY A 250 32.76 -2.39 -9.39
CA GLY A 250 34.08 -2.60 -8.77
C GLY A 250 34.06 -2.76 -7.24
N ASN A 251 35.22 -2.53 -6.63
CA ASN A 251 35.47 -2.75 -5.20
C ASN A 251 34.50 -1.97 -4.29
N VAL A 252 34.16 -0.72 -4.63
CA VAL A 252 33.20 0.10 -3.86
C VAL A 252 31.84 -0.59 -3.76
N LYS A 253 31.34 -1.15 -4.85
CA LYS A 253 30.08 -1.91 -4.86
C LYS A 253 30.16 -3.16 -4.00
N SER A 254 31.25 -3.92 -4.14
CA SER A 254 31.49 -5.13 -3.35
C SER A 254 31.48 -4.80 -1.84
N PHE A 255 32.22 -3.76 -1.44
CA PHE A 255 32.28 -3.29 -0.07
C PHE A 255 30.91 -2.83 0.47
N CYS A 256 30.21 -1.98 -0.28
CA CYS A 256 28.88 -1.50 0.11
C CYS A 256 27.89 -2.66 0.28
N ARG A 257 27.99 -3.71 -0.55
CA ARG A 257 27.16 -4.91 -0.41
C ARG A 257 27.52 -5.75 0.81
N LYS A 258 28.79 -5.81 1.19
CA LYS A 258 29.23 -6.44 2.44
C LYS A 258 28.67 -5.71 3.65
N LEU A 259 28.76 -4.37 3.68
CA LEU A 259 28.12 -3.57 4.73
C LEU A 259 26.62 -3.84 4.85
N MET A 260 25.91 -3.93 3.71
CA MET A 260 24.49 -4.30 3.70
C MET A 260 24.23 -5.75 4.13
N ALA A 261 25.18 -6.66 3.92
CA ALA A 261 25.07 -8.07 4.26
C ALA A 261 25.40 -8.38 5.73
N LEU A 262 26.02 -7.46 6.48
CA LEU A 262 26.27 -7.62 7.92
C LEU A 262 24.99 -7.98 8.69
N ALA A 263 23.84 -7.44 8.30
CA ALA A 263 22.55 -7.75 8.92
C ALA A 263 22.12 -9.23 8.81
N LEU A 264 22.78 -10.02 7.96
CA LEU A 264 22.52 -11.46 7.76
C LEU A 264 23.49 -12.36 8.54
N LEU A 265 24.52 -11.79 9.16
CA LEU A 265 25.45 -12.51 10.04
C LEU A 265 24.83 -12.70 11.44
N PRO A 266 25.26 -13.72 12.20
CA PRO A 266 24.92 -13.83 13.62
C PRO A 266 25.30 -12.55 14.38
N GLU A 267 24.44 -12.09 15.29
CA GLU A 267 24.64 -10.84 16.03
C GLU A 267 26.00 -10.76 16.73
N THR A 268 26.49 -11.89 17.24
CA THR A 268 27.74 -11.99 17.99
C THR A 268 29.01 -11.76 17.17
N VAL A 269 28.95 -11.81 15.84
CA VAL A 269 30.13 -11.68 14.96
C VAL A 269 30.09 -10.43 14.08
N ILE A 270 29.05 -9.60 14.22
CA ILE A 270 28.84 -8.44 13.35
C ILE A 270 29.88 -7.34 13.59
N GLU A 271 30.23 -7.08 14.85
CA GLU A 271 31.24 -6.06 15.21
C GLU A 271 32.61 -6.47 14.66
N ASP A 272 33.07 -7.68 14.98
CA ASP A 272 34.35 -8.22 14.47
C ASP A 272 34.41 -8.20 12.94
N ALA A 273 33.34 -8.65 12.26
CA ALA A 273 33.30 -8.65 10.80
C ALA A 273 33.29 -7.22 10.21
N TYR A 274 32.74 -6.23 10.92
CA TYR A 274 32.79 -4.84 10.49
C TYR A 274 34.19 -4.25 10.64
N ASP A 275 34.87 -4.55 11.74
CA ASP A 275 36.25 -4.10 11.98
C ASP A 275 37.21 -4.72 10.97
N ASP A 276 37.10 -6.04 10.72
CA ASP A 276 37.86 -6.75 9.69
C ASP A 276 37.66 -6.13 8.30
N LEU A 277 36.44 -5.70 7.96
CA LEU A 277 36.18 -5.00 6.70
C LEU A 277 36.94 -3.68 6.63
N GLY A 278 36.98 -2.92 7.73
CA GLY A 278 37.63 -1.62 7.80
C GLY A 278 39.16 -1.69 7.74
N GLU A 279 39.74 -2.72 8.36
CA GLU A 279 41.19 -2.95 8.41
C GLU A 279 41.75 -3.47 7.07
N ASN A 280 40.99 -4.28 6.34
CA ASN A 280 41.41 -4.85 5.06
C ASN A 280 41.28 -3.89 3.85
N LEU A 281 40.97 -2.60 4.09
CA LEU A 281 40.87 -1.59 3.04
C LEU A 281 42.25 -1.08 2.61
N SER A 282 42.47 -0.98 1.28
CA SER A 282 43.63 -0.24 0.77
C SER A 282 43.53 1.26 1.13
N PRO A 283 44.65 1.99 1.27
CA PRO A 283 44.63 3.42 1.61
C PRO A 283 43.75 4.27 0.68
N ASP A 284 43.80 4.00 -0.63
CA ASP A 284 42.98 4.70 -1.62
C ASP A 284 41.50 4.43 -1.42
N MET A 285 41.13 3.18 -1.14
CA MET A 285 39.73 2.79 -0.92
C MET A 285 39.20 3.34 0.40
N ARG A 286 40.03 3.34 1.45
CA ARG A 286 39.69 3.92 2.75
C ARG A 286 39.35 5.40 2.60
N THR A 287 40.15 6.16 1.84
CA THR A 287 39.90 7.58 1.56
C THR A 287 38.52 7.82 0.92
N VAL A 288 38.11 6.92 0.02
CA VAL A 288 36.81 7.02 -0.68
C VAL A 288 35.63 6.65 0.21
N ILE A 289 35.78 5.68 1.11
CA ILE A 289 34.67 5.07 1.87
C ILE A 289 34.58 5.55 3.32
N ASN A 290 35.57 6.30 3.82
CA ASN A 290 35.64 6.68 5.23
C ASN A 290 34.36 7.32 5.78
N ASP A 291 33.75 8.24 5.03
CA ASP A 291 32.51 8.92 5.45
C ASP A 291 31.31 7.94 5.53
N LEU A 292 31.30 6.91 4.69
CA LEU A 292 30.28 5.86 4.73
C LEU A 292 30.48 4.96 5.96
N LEU A 293 31.73 4.65 6.33
CA LEU A 293 32.04 3.91 7.56
C LEU A 293 31.65 4.72 8.80
N GLU A 294 32.01 6.00 8.86
CA GLU A 294 31.62 6.86 9.98
C GLU A 294 30.09 6.96 10.10
N TYR A 295 29.39 7.11 8.97
CA TYR A 295 27.94 7.04 8.94
C TYR A 295 27.42 5.70 9.48
N PHE A 296 27.98 4.58 9.02
CA PHE A 296 27.54 3.24 9.43
C PHE A 296 27.74 3.04 10.92
N GLN A 297 28.93 3.36 11.45
CA GLN A 297 29.24 3.27 12.88
C GLN A 297 28.29 4.09 13.73
N ARG A 298 28.13 5.38 13.39
CA ARG A 298 27.25 6.29 14.11
C ARG A 298 25.79 5.84 14.07
N GLN A 299 25.32 5.32 12.93
CA GLN A 299 23.93 5.00 12.74
C GLN A 299 23.54 3.60 13.24
N TRP A 300 24.34 2.58 12.92
CA TRP A 300 23.99 1.17 13.10
C TRP A 300 24.70 0.50 14.27
N PHE A 301 25.65 1.17 14.94
CA PHE A 301 26.20 0.69 16.21
C PHE A 301 25.84 1.62 17.37
N LEU A 302 25.94 2.95 17.20
CA LEU A 302 25.68 3.89 18.30
C LEU A 302 24.20 4.23 18.50
N LYS A 303 23.45 4.50 17.42
CA LYS A 303 22.06 4.96 17.50
C LYS A 303 21.03 3.83 17.51
N VAL A 304 21.33 2.73 16.83
CA VAL A 304 20.41 1.62 16.62
C VAL A 304 21.09 0.32 17.06
N PRO A 305 20.55 -0.40 18.07
CA PRO A 305 21.09 -1.68 18.49
C PRO A 305 21.11 -2.73 17.37
N ILE A 306 22.13 -3.58 17.36
CA ILE A 306 22.34 -4.64 16.37
C ILE A 306 21.11 -5.56 16.28
N SER A 307 20.58 -6.01 17.42
CA SER A 307 19.36 -6.81 17.52
C SER A 307 18.13 -6.26 16.78
N GLN A 308 18.05 -4.95 16.51
CA GLN A 308 16.95 -4.34 15.77
C GLN A 308 17.10 -4.44 14.26
N TRP A 309 18.32 -4.37 13.72
CA TRP A 309 18.55 -4.42 12.26
C TRP A 309 19.14 -5.75 11.78
N CYS A 310 19.63 -6.58 12.69
CA CYS A 310 20.03 -7.96 12.43
C CYS A 310 18.79 -8.84 12.13
N VAL A 311 18.84 -9.52 10.99
CA VAL A 311 17.79 -10.39 10.46
C VAL A 311 18.30 -11.83 10.21
N HIS A 312 19.43 -12.18 10.83
CA HIS A 312 19.95 -13.54 10.85
C HIS A 312 18.92 -14.51 11.46
N GLY A 313 18.75 -15.68 10.85
CA GLY A 313 17.75 -16.67 11.28
C GLY A 313 16.28 -16.27 11.10
N SER A 314 15.97 -15.01 10.78
CA SER A 314 14.58 -14.55 10.62
C SER A 314 13.95 -15.09 9.34
N CYS A 315 12.78 -15.72 9.48
CA CYS A 315 11.96 -16.19 8.35
C CYS A 315 11.24 -15.05 7.61
N ILE A 316 11.09 -13.89 8.27
CA ILE A 316 10.50 -12.67 7.72
C ILE A 316 11.54 -11.57 7.87
N ARG A 317 12.10 -11.12 6.73
CA ARG A 317 13.17 -10.11 6.70
C ARG A 317 12.73 -8.79 6.05
N THR A 318 11.68 -8.83 5.23
CA THR A 318 11.23 -7.68 4.44
C THR A 318 9.74 -7.47 4.60
N ASN A 319 9.31 -6.21 4.55
CA ASN A 319 7.90 -5.84 4.48
C ASN A 319 7.35 -5.80 3.04
N ASN A 320 7.96 -6.53 2.10
CA ASN A 320 7.58 -6.54 0.68
C ASN A 320 6.08 -6.82 0.43
N ASN A 321 5.40 -7.50 1.36
CA ASN A 321 3.97 -7.77 1.24
C ASN A 321 3.09 -6.56 1.61
N ALA A 322 3.47 -5.74 2.60
CA ALA A 322 2.78 -4.48 2.86
C ALA A 322 3.07 -3.46 1.74
N GLU A 323 4.33 -3.41 1.26
CA GLU A 323 4.69 -2.61 0.08
C GLU A 323 3.88 -3.04 -1.15
N GLY A 324 3.66 -4.34 -1.36
CA GLY A 324 2.82 -4.86 -2.45
C GLY A 324 1.38 -4.36 -2.38
N ILE A 325 0.84 -4.21 -1.17
CA ILE A 325 -0.47 -3.59 -0.92
C ILE A 325 -0.40 -2.08 -1.13
N HIS A 326 0.71 -1.40 -0.80
CA HIS A 326 0.91 0.02 -1.10
C HIS A 326 1.05 0.31 -2.60
N TYR A 327 1.74 -0.56 -3.34
CA TYR A 327 1.81 -0.52 -4.80
C TYR A 327 0.44 -0.81 -5.42
N PHE A 328 -0.33 -1.74 -4.86
CA PHE A 328 -1.70 -2.00 -5.27
C PHE A 328 -2.65 -0.85 -4.91
N LEU A 329 -2.49 -0.23 -3.75
CA LEU A 329 -3.15 1.01 -3.33
C LEU A 329 -2.90 2.11 -4.36
N LEU A 330 -1.63 2.38 -4.68
CA LEU A 330 -1.25 3.36 -5.71
C LEU A 330 -1.81 3.01 -7.08
N PHE A 331 -1.71 1.75 -7.51
CA PHE A 331 -2.21 1.28 -8.79
C PHE A 331 -3.74 1.36 -8.88
N LEU A 332 -4.46 0.95 -7.84
CA LEU A 332 -5.92 0.95 -7.84
C LEU A 332 -6.46 2.37 -7.61
N ILE A 333 -5.84 3.21 -6.80
CA ILE A 333 -6.15 4.65 -6.72
C ILE A 333 -5.93 5.31 -8.07
N PHE A 334 -4.79 5.01 -8.73
CA PHE A 334 -4.53 5.48 -10.09
C PHE A 334 -5.61 4.96 -11.05
N THR A 335 -5.99 3.69 -10.98
CA THR A 335 -7.00 3.07 -11.85
C THR A 335 -8.41 3.60 -11.56
N LEU A 336 -8.80 3.85 -10.31
CA LEU A 336 -10.10 4.38 -9.89
C LEU A 336 -10.25 5.87 -10.23
N LEU A 337 -9.17 6.66 -10.10
CA LEU A 337 -9.11 8.04 -10.59
C LEU A 337 -9.10 8.09 -12.13
N TYR A 338 -8.35 7.21 -12.80
CA TYR A 338 -8.28 7.14 -14.27
C TYR A 338 -9.51 6.53 -14.93
N PHE A 339 -10.23 5.59 -14.30
CA PHE A 339 -11.46 5.03 -14.89
C PHE A 339 -12.62 6.03 -14.88
N SER A 340 -12.53 7.11 -14.08
CA SER A 340 -13.43 8.26 -14.20
C SER A 340 -13.09 9.19 -15.37
N ALA A 341 -11.92 9.01 -16.00
CA ALA A 341 -11.43 9.79 -17.14
C ALA A 341 -10.91 8.84 -18.23
N PHE A 342 -11.81 8.31 -19.07
CA PHE A 342 -11.46 7.40 -20.15
C PHE A 342 -10.39 7.99 -21.10
N HIS A 343 -9.22 7.32 -21.13
CA HIS A 343 -8.24 7.17 -22.21
C HIS A 343 -7.52 8.36 -22.89
N SER A 344 -7.56 9.59 -22.39
CA SER A 344 -6.85 10.68 -23.07
C SER A 344 -5.44 10.98 -22.50
N ARG A 345 -4.45 10.30 -23.09
CA ARG A 345 -3.05 10.73 -23.28
C ARG A 345 -2.01 10.37 -22.20
N PHE A 346 -1.20 9.39 -22.59
CA PHE A 346 0.27 9.38 -22.48
C PHE A 346 0.89 9.29 -21.07
N ASN A 347 1.35 8.09 -20.73
CA ASN A 347 2.68 7.67 -20.24
C ASN A 347 3.84 8.68 -20.04
N ARG A 348 3.64 9.97 -19.82
CA ARG A 348 4.72 10.94 -19.57
C ARG A 348 4.32 11.90 -18.46
N ARG A 349 5.04 11.79 -17.33
CA ARG A 349 4.95 12.55 -16.07
C ARG A 349 4.00 11.89 -15.06
N VAL A 350 4.58 10.94 -14.31
CA VAL A 350 4.00 10.41 -13.07
C VAL A 350 3.89 11.55 -12.06
N GLN A 351 2.80 12.32 -12.13
CA GLN A 351 2.38 13.13 -11.01
C GLN A 351 1.70 12.19 -10.01
N ILE A 352 2.22 12.18 -8.78
CA ILE A 352 1.61 11.47 -7.65
C ILE A 352 0.21 12.07 -7.43
N LEU A 353 -0.83 11.32 -7.79
CA LEU A 353 -2.22 11.72 -7.64
C LEU A 353 -2.70 11.31 -6.24
N HIS A 354 -2.80 12.28 -5.34
CA HIS A 354 -3.43 12.08 -4.03
C HIS A 354 -4.94 11.90 -4.22
N PRO A 355 -5.55 10.79 -3.72
CA PRO A 355 -6.99 10.61 -3.80
C PRO A 355 -7.71 11.62 -2.91
N ASN A 356 -8.95 11.98 -3.27
CA ASN A 356 -9.84 12.61 -2.30
C ASN A 356 -10.26 11.59 -1.22
N ILE A 357 -10.65 12.08 -0.05
CA ILE A 357 -10.98 11.25 1.11
C ILE A 357 -12.11 10.24 0.84
N TRP A 358 -13.13 10.63 0.06
CA TRP A 358 -14.28 9.78 -0.22
C TRP A 358 -13.91 8.58 -1.11
N SER A 359 -13.14 8.84 -2.16
CA SER A 359 -12.60 7.79 -3.02
C SER A 359 -11.64 6.87 -2.25
N PHE A 360 -10.87 7.42 -1.32
CA PHE A 360 -9.98 6.65 -0.47
C PHE A 360 -10.74 5.71 0.48
N ILE A 361 -11.78 6.19 1.16
CA ILE A 361 -12.58 5.33 2.06
C ILE A 361 -13.27 4.21 1.28
N LYS A 362 -13.82 4.51 0.09
CA LYS A 362 -14.40 3.46 -0.79
C LYS A 362 -13.38 2.38 -1.17
N PHE A 363 -12.12 2.77 -1.35
CA PHE A 363 -11.05 1.80 -1.56
C PHE A 363 -10.85 0.92 -0.31
N LEU A 364 -10.83 1.51 0.89
CA LEU A 364 -10.66 0.75 2.13
C LEU A 364 -11.81 -0.25 2.35
N GLN A 365 -13.05 0.15 2.06
CA GLN A 365 -14.22 -0.73 2.12
C GLN A 365 -14.07 -1.94 1.16
N ALA A 366 -13.49 -1.73 -0.02
CA ALA A 366 -13.19 -2.82 -0.95
C ALA A 366 -12.03 -3.71 -0.48
N GLU A 367 -11.02 -3.15 0.19
CA GLU A 367 -9.93 -3.92 0.80
C GLU A 367 -10.42 -4.80 1.95
N GLU A 368 -11.35 -4.34 2.78
CA GLU A 368 -11.99 -5.15 3.82
C GLU A 368 -12.66 -6.40 3.22
N SER A 369 -13.41 -6.24 2.12
CA SER A 369 -14.03 -7.36 1.43
C SER A 369 -12.98 -8.34 0.86
N ARG A 370 -11.87 -7.82 0.32
CA ARG A 370 -10.74 -8.66 -0.15
C ARG A 370 -10.03 -9.37 1.00
N PHE A 371 -9.89 -8.72 2.15
CA PHE A 371 -9.38 -9.34 3.36
C PHE A 371 -10.27 -10.52 3.75
N HIS A 372 -11.59 -10.32 3.82
CA HIS A 372 -12.54 -11.36 4.19
C HIS A 372 -12.46 -12.59 3.25
N HIS A 373 -12.51 -12.37 1.93
CA HIS A 373 -12.40 -13.46 0.96
C HIS A 373 -11.07 -14.23 1.10
N ARG A 374 -9.96 -13.51 1.23
CA ARG A 374 -8.64 -14.15 1.42
C ARG A 374 -8.60 -14.93 2.73
N HIS A 375 -9.13 -14.36 3.82
CA HIS A 375 -9.14 -15.04 5.10
C HIS A 375 -9.87 -16.37 5.02
N ILE A 376 -11.09 -16.39 4.46
CA ILE A 376 -11.86 -17.63 4.26
C ILE A 376 -11.07 -18.61 3.39
N GLN A 377 -10.59 -18.17 2.22
CA GLN A 377 -9.83 -19.02 1.31
C GLN A 377 -8.64 -19.71 2.01
N PHE A 378 -7.81 -18.94 2.72
CA PHE A 378 -6.66 -19.49 3.44
C PHE A 378 -7.06 -20.36 4.63
N SER A 379 -8.11 -19.99 5.36
CA SER A 379 -8.63 -20.80 6.47
C SER A 379 -9.21 -22.14 6.00
N SER A 380 -9.72 -22.20 4.77
CA SER A 380 -10.23 -23.41 4.12
C SER A 380 -9.15 -24.23 3.41
N GLY A 381 -7.87 -23.90 3.60
CA GLY A 381 -6.74 -24.66 3.07
C GLY A 381 -6.30 -24.27 1.66
N LEU A 382 -6.73 -23.13 1.11
CA LEU A 382 -6.18 -22.63 -0.15
C LEU A 382 -4.66 -22.41 -0.01
N GLY A 383 -3.89 -23.04 -0.90
CA GLY A 383 -2.45 -22.86 -0.95
C GLY A 383 -2.05 -21.42 -1.22
N THR A 384 -0.91 -21.00 -0.68
CA THR A 384 -0.33 -19.68 -0.96
C THR A 384 0.14 -19.61 -2.41
N ARG A 385 -0.06 -18.47 -3.07
CA ARG A 385 0.59 -18.18 -4.36
C ARG A 385 2.10 -18.40 -4.17
N THR A 386 2.69 -19.25 -5.01
CA THR A 386 4.12 -19.56 -4.96
C THR A 386 4.92 -18.27 -4.98
N GLN A 387 5.79 -18.08 -3.98
CA GLN A 387 6.74 -16.97 -4.00
C GLN A 387 7.50 -17.03 -5.32
N LYS A 388 7.87 -15.86 -5.87
CA LYS A 388 8.65 -15.81 -7.12
C LYS A 388 9.86 -16.73 -6.95
N PHE A 389 10.10 -17.62 -7.91
CA PHE A 389 11.21 -18.59 -7.87
C PHE A 389 12.54 -17.95 -7.45
N LYS A 390 12.81 -16.75 -7.94
CA LYS A 390 13.99 -15.95 -7.57
C LYS A 390 14.10 -15.66 -6.06
N THR A 391 13.00 -15.35 -5.39
CA THR A 391 12.98 -15.08 -3.94
C THR A 391 13.26 -16.36 -3.16
N ILE A 392 12.67 -17.48 -3.58
CA ILE A 392 12.94 -18.81 -2.99
C ILE A 392 14.41 -19.18 -3.16
N ALA A 393 14.96 -19.03 -4.36
CA ALA A 393 16.36 -19.33 -4.64
C ALA A 393 17.33 -18.44 -3.83
N ILE A 394 16.98 -17.18 -3.60
CA ILE A 394 17.73 -16.27 -2.72
C ILE A 394 17.70 -16.76 -1.27
N GLN A 395 16.52 -17.14 -0.77
CA GLN A 395 16.36 -17.65 0.59
C GLN A 395 17.19 -18.92 0.80
N HIS A 396 17.07 -19.88 -0.11
CA HIS A 396 17.82 -21.14 -0.07
C HIS A 396 19.34 -20.91 -0.15
N ARG A 397 19.80 -19.90 -0.90
CA ARG A 397 21.23 -19.54 -0.92
C ARG A 397 21.71 -19.01 0.43
N ILE A 398 20.91 -18.19 1.10
CA ILE A 398 21.25 -17.68 2.43
C ILE A 398 21.28 -18.84 3.43
N GLU A 399 20.32 -19.76 3.37
CA GLU A 399 20.25 -20.94 4.22
C GLU A 399 21.47 -21.85 4.04
N ASN A 400 21.83 -22.18 2.79
CA ASN A 400 23.02 -22.99 2.51
C ASN A 400 24.32 -22.32 2.98
N LEU A 401 24.44 -21.00 2.83
CA LEU A 401 25.61 -20.26 3.32
C LEU A 401 25.66 -20.26 4.85
N THR A 402 24.50 -20.13 5.51
CA THR A 402 24.37 -20.21 6.96
C THR A 402 24.78 -21.58 7.47
N GLU A 403 24.31 -22.66 6.84
CA GLU A 403 24.65 -24.04 7.18
C GLU A 403 26.15 -24.29 7.04
N ARG A 404 26.75 -23.92 5.90
CA ARG A 404 28.20 -24.04 5.69
C ARG A 404 29.02 -23.29 6.74
N TYR A 405 28.56 -22.12 7.18
CA TYR A 405 29.23 -21.36 8.22
C TYR A 405 29.10 -22.05 9.59
N ASN A 406 27.90 -22.52 9.94
CA ASN A 406 27.65 -23.23 11.19
C ASN A 406 28.42 -24.56 11.27
N ASP A 407 28.61 -25.24 10.14
CA ASP A 407 29.40 -26.47 10.03
C ASP A 407 30.92 -26.22 10.02
N GLY A 408 31.37 -24.96 10.04
CA GLY A 408 32.78 -24.58 9.99
C GLY A 408 33.45 -24.78 8.63
N LEU A 409 32.67 -24.98 7.56
CA LEU A 409 33.18 -25.18 6.19
C LEU A 409 33.65 -23.88 5.53
N ILE A 410 33.19 -22.73 6.04
CA ILE A 410 33.60 -21.39 5.61
C ILE A 410 33.80 -20.49 6.82
N ASN A 411 34.75 -19.57 6.75
CA ASN A 411 34.95 -18.56 7.78
C ASN A 411 33.93 -17.40 7.64
N VAL A 412 33.95 -16.46 8.61
CA VAL A 412 32.99 -15.34 8.64
C VAL A 412 33.11 -14.43 7.41
N MET A 413 34.32 -14.20 6.90
CA MET A 413 34.55 -13.35 5.73
C MET A 413 34.08 -14.01 4.44
N GLU A 414 34.33 -15.31 4.26
CA GLU A 414 33.79 -16.10 3.16
C GLU A 414 32.26 -16.17 3.19
N TYR A 415 31.69 -16.27 4.39
CA TYR A 415 30.24 -16.22 4.60
C TYR A 415 29.67 -14.86 4.19
N LEU A 416 30.27 -13.78 4.66
CA LEU A 416 29.89 -12.41 4.33
C LEU A 416 30.03 -12.10 2.84
N ASP A 417 31.10 -12.59 2.20
CA ASP A 417 31.31 -12.53 0.76
C ASP A 417 30.14 -13.17 0.01
N GLY A 418 29.78 -14.40 0.38
CA GLY A 418 28.64 -15.13 -0.19
C GLY A 418 27.32 -14.38 -0.03
N LEU A 419 27.04 -13.84 1.17
CA LEU A 419 25.83 -13.08 1.46
C LEU A 419 25.77 -11.78 0.63
N SER A 420 26.90 -11.07 0.48
CA SER A 420 26.97 -9.80 -0.28
C SER A 420 26.51 -9.94 -1.74
N LEU A 421 26.73 -11.12 -2.34
CA LEU A 421 26.31 -11.42 -3.71
C LEU A 421 24.78 -11.59 -3.84
N VAL A 422 24.11 -11.90 -2.74
CA VAL A 422 22.67 -12.10 -2.66
C VAL A 422 21.92 -10.78 -2.43
N VAL A 423 22.53 -9.82 -1.72
CA VAL A 423 21.89 -8.62 -1.17
C VAL A 423 21.50 -7.54 -2.20
N ALA A 424 21.86 -7.65 -3.48
CA ALA A 424 21.74 -6.52 -4.42
C ALA A 424 21.09 -6.83 -5.76
N LYS A 425 19.80 -7.21 -5.76
CA LYS A 425 19.05 -7.37 -7.01
C LYS A 425 17.59 -6.88 -6.95
N LYS A 426 17.42 -5.55 -6.81
CA LYS A 426 16.26 -4.83 -7.38
C LYS A 426 16.75 -3.57 -8.10
N LYS A 427 16.95 -3.68 -9.42
CA LYS A 427 16.75 -2.51 -10.31
C LYS A 427 15.27 -2.12 -10.14
N LYS A 428 15.01 -0.83 -9.87
CA LYS A 428 13.66 -0.28 -9.96
C LYS A 428 13.09 -0.50 -11.35
#